data_AF-A0A4Q2LMK9-F1
#
_entry.id   AF-A0A4Q2LMK9-F1
#
_cell.length_a   1.000
_cell.length_b   1.000
_cell.length_c   1.000
_cell.angle_alpha   90.00
_cell.angle_beta   90.00
_cell.angle_gamma   90.00
#
_symmetry.space_group_name_H-M   'P 1'
#
loop_
_entity.id
_entity.type
_entity.pdbx_description
1 polymer ?
#
loop_
_entity_poly.entity_id
_entity_poly.type
_entity_poly.pdbx_seq_one_letter_code
_entity_poly.pdbx_strand_id
1 'polypeptide(L)'
;MLKKLRVVILLLTMIIAAQPLTAASIAAQEPFAIGHRTDQERQERFARLTELTNELYRSSTAGNRQAGFQYIQRLQHAVDEQSFRALGSAEGWAAADEALASIAKAVRQGKSASAWRSSAAQLLLAFDALIYEEQGIWLTYHKVLLSDINRTMNAWRRQTDDNVIAAVATLKQLSDHIELVTPAALMQRDPSRVEALRQTYRQAAALLHNAQGGQYDRLYLDHALSAVIEAINRLFELPGQTADEPVMAPPIYREAPWRWVLMLGTFILTVLSYASWRKFNFEQNRLIQVGSSPEGRRR
;
A
#
# COMPACT_ATOMS: atom_id res chain seq x y z
N MET A 1 -6.49 -29.17 46.32
CA MET A 1 -5.98 -29.23 44.93
C MET A 1 -5.24 -27.97 44.44
N LEU A 2 -5.18 -26.88 45.22
CA LEU A 2 -4.38 -25.67 44.88
C LEU A 2 -2.84 -25.82 44.99
N LYS A 3 -2.34 -26.92 45.58
CA LYS A 3 -0.89 -27.14 45.74
C LYS A 3 -0.21 -27.69 44.48
N LYS A 4 -0.92 -28.45 43.63
CA LYS A 4 -0.36 -28.99 42.39
C LYS A 4 -0.25 -27.94 41.26
N LEU A 5 -1.06 -26.89 41.31
CA LEU A 5 -1.05 -25.80 40.33
C LEU A 5 0.12 -24.81 40.54
N ARG A 6 0.64 -24.67 41.76
CA ARG A 6 1.82 -23.83 42.05
C ARG A 6 3.14 -24.46 41.62
N VAL A 7 3.21 -25.79 41.56
CA VAL A 7 4.44 -26.51 41.18
C VAL A 7 4.66 -26.46 39.65
N VAL A 8 3.60 -26.46 38.85
CA VAL A 8 3.70 -26.35 37.39
C VAL A 8 4.08 -24.92 36.96
N ILE A 9 3.64 -23.89 37.70
CA ILE A 9 4.01 -22.48 37.43
C ILE A 9 5.46 -22.18 37.85
N LEU A 10 5.99 -22.86 38.87
CA LEU A 10 7.40 -22.71 39.28
C LEU A 10 8.40 -23.50 38.42
N LEU A 11 7.96 -24.56 37.72
CA LEU A 11 8.80 -25.32 36.79
C LEU A 11 8.91 -24.66 35.41
N LEU A 12 7.98 -23.78 35.03
CA LEU A 12 8.04 -23.07 33.74
C LEU A 12 8.91 -21.78 33.80
N THR A 13 9.19 -21.24 34.99
CA THR A 13 10.05 -20.06 35.17
C THR A 13 11.53 -20.40 35.37
N MET A 14 11.87 -21.67 35.59
CA MET A 14 13.24 -22.14 35.87
C MET A 14 13.99 -22.67 34.64
N ILE A 15 13.61 -22.24 33.42
CA ILE A 15 14.31 -22.57 32.16
C ILE A 15 14.85 -21.31 31.45
N ILE A 16 14.63 -20.11 31.99
CA ILE A 16 15.14 -18.84 31.40
C ILE A 16 16.47 -18.38 32.04
N ALA A 17 16.93 -19.03 33.12
CA ALA A 17 18.14 -18.63 33.85
C ALA A 17 19.35 -19.52 33.50
N ALA A 18 19.78 -19.52 32.23
CA ALA A 18 21.06 -20.10 31.84
C ALA A 18 21.59 -19.41 30.57
N GLN A 19 22.23 -18.26 30.73
CA GLN A 19 23.22 -17.76 29.78
C GLN A 19 24.48 -17.40 30.58
N PRO A 20 25.66 -17.91 30.18
CA PRO A 20 26.90 -17.71 30.93
C PRO A 20 27.43 -16.28 30.78
N LEU A 21 27.94 -15.75 31.90
CA LEU A 21 28.88 -14.63 31.92
C LEU A 21 30.16 -15.05 31.18
N THR A 22 30.38 -14.51 29.99
CA THR A 22 31.72 -14.37 29.42
C THR A 22 32.06 -12.90 29.34
N ALA A 23 32.81 -12.42 30.33
CA ALA A 23 33.58 -11.21 30.23
C ALA A 23 34.74 -11.45 29.26
N ALA A 24 34.56 -11.05 28.01
CA ALA A 24 35.65 -10.88 27.06
C ALA A 24 35.85 -9.38 26.84
N SER A 25 36.92 -8.87 27.43
CA SER A 25 37.46 -7.53 27.19
C SER A 25 37.88 -7.44 25.73
N ILE A 26 37.00 -6.91 24.88
CA ILE A 26 37.37 -6.42 23.56
C ILE A 26 37.11 -4.92 23.61
N ALA A 27 38.20 -4.16 23.72
CA ALA A 27 38.25 -2.80 23.25
C ALA A 27 38.00 -2.84 21.73
N ALA A 28 36.74 -2.92 21.33
CA ALA A 28 36.31 -2.62 19.98
C ALA A 28 35.94 -1.14 19.98
N GLN A 29 36.77 -0.35 19.33
CA GLN A 29 36.36 0.94 18.78
C GLN A 29 34.97 0.77 18.16
N GLU A 30 33.99 1.52 18.62
CA GLU A 30 32.75 1.73 17.88
C GLU A 30 33.05 2.64 16.69
N PRO A 31 32.88 2.20 15.43
CA PRO A 31 32.90 3.09 14.29
C PRO A 31 31.52 3.13 13.64
N PHE A 32 30.38 3.24 14.37
CA PHE A 32 29.06 3.21 13.70
C PHE A 32 27.94 4.11 14.29
N ALA A 33 28.26 5.21 14.99
CA ALA A 33 27.22 6.16 15.43
C ALA A 33 26.96 7.33 14.45
N ILE A 34 27.84 7.55 13.45
CA ILE A 34 27.77 8.74 12.59
C ILE A 34 26.83 8.52 11.37
N GLY A 35 26.77 7.32 10.80
CA GLY A 35 25.92 7.03 9.63
C GLY A 35 24.42 6.98 9.94
N HIS A 36 24.03 6.33 11.04
CA HIS A 36 22.62 6.17 11.40
C HIS A 36 21.92 7.49 11.75
N ARG A 37 22.63 8.48 12.32
CA ARG A 37 22.05 9.80 12.60
C ARG A 37 21.71 10.55 11.31
N THR A 38 22.57 10.47 10.29
CA THR A 38 22.33 11.13 9.00
C THR A 38 21.21 10.48 8.19
N ASP A 39 21.01 9.17 8.30
CA ASP A 39 19.92 8.48 7.61
C ASP A 39 18.57 8.73 8.30
N GLN A 40 18.54 8.77 9.63
CA GLN A 40 17.32 9.12 10.37
C GLN A 40 16.89 10.57 10.10
N GLU A 41 17.81 11.53 10.12
CA GLU A 41 17.52 12.94 9.80
C GLU A 41 17.00 13.09 8.36
N ARG A 42 17.56 12.32 7.41
CA ARG A 42 17.10 12.29 6.02
C ARG A 42 15.68 11.72 5.93
N GLN A 43 15.41 10.61 6.61
CA GLN A 43 14.09 9.98 6.65
C GLN A 43 13.02 10.91 7.23
N GLU A 44 13.34 11.62 8.32
CA GLU A 44 12.44 12.61 8.91
C GLU A 44 12.14 13.78 7.96
N ARG A 45 13.13 14.22 7.19
CA ARG A 45 12.94 15.26 6.16
C ARG A 45 11.99 14.80 5.05
N PHE A 46 12.18 13.58 4.53
CA PHE A 46 11.27 13.02 3.53
C PHE A 46 9.86 12.79 4.09
N ALA A 47 9.75 12.33 5.34
CA ALA A 47 8.45 12.18 6.00
C ALA A 47 7.71 13.52 6.10
N ARG A 48 8.43 14.61 6.43
CA ARG A 48 7.85 15.97 6.41
C ARG A 48 7.42 16.40 5.01
N LEU A 49 8.22 16.08 3.98
CA LEU A 49 7.88 16.39 2.59
C LEU A 49 6.60 15.65 2.17
N THR A 50 6.50 14.37 2.48
CA THR A 50 5.34 13.54 2.17
C THR A 50 4.09 14.01 2.91
N GLU A 51 4.22 14.42 4.18
CA GLU A 51 3.12 15.01 4.95
C GLU A 51 2.63 16.33 4.31
N LEU A 52 3.53 17.21 3.87
CA LEU A 52 3.14 18.43 3.15
C LEU A 52 2.37 18.12 1.86
N THR A 53 2.78 17.09 1.13
CA THR A 53 2.10 16.66 -0.10
C THR A 53 0.76 15.98 0.18
N ASN A 54 0.66 15.22 1.26
CA ASN A 54 -0.62 14.66 1.73
C ASN A 54 -1.60 15.78 2.07
N GLU A 55 -1.15 16.79 2.81
CA GLU A 55 -1.96 17.97 3.14
C GLU A 55 -2.35 18.78 1.89
N LEU A 56 -1.45 18.91 0.91
CA LEU A 56 -1.78 19.48 -0.39
C LEU A 56 -2.89 18.67 -1.08
N TYR A 57 -2.77 17.35 -1.15
CA TYR A 57 -3.78 16.48 -1.74
C TYR A 57 -5.12 16.59 -1.01
N ARG A 58 -5.13 16.57 0.32
CA ARG A 58 -6.35 16.75 1.14
C ARG A 58 -7.01 18.10 0.88
N SER A 59 -6.23 19.18 0.76
CA SER A 59 -6.76 20.51 0.44
C SER A 59 -7.42 20.54 -0.95
N SER A 60 -6.88 19.79 -1.91
CA SER A 60 -7.49 19.61 -3.24
C SER A 60 -8.85 18.92 -3.13
N THR A 61 -8.97 17.90 -2.28
CA THR A 61 -10.18 17.11 -2.05
C THR A 61 -11.24 17.92 -1.30
N ALA A 62 -10.83 18.69 -0.28
CA ALA A 62 -11.69 19.55 0.51
C ALA A 62 -12.14 20.84 -0.20
N GLY A 63 -11.64 21.14 -1.41
CA GLY A 63 -11.98 22.39 -2.10
C GLY A 63 -11.22 23.62 -1.60
N ASN A 64 -10.26 23.46 -0.69
CA ASN A 64 -9.58 24.57 -0.02
C ASN A 64 -8.38 25.08 -0.83
N ARG A 65 -8.64 25.99 -1.76
CA ARG A 65 -7.59 26.61 -2.62
C ARG A 65 -6.55 27.40 -1.81
N GLN A 66 -6.98 28.11 -0.77
CA GLN A 66 -6.08 28.95 0.03
C GLN A 66 -5.04 28.10 0.76
N ALA A 67 -5.47 27.00 1.39
CA ALA A 67 -4.55 26.04 1.99
C ALA A 67 -3.63 25.40 0.92
N GLY A 68 -4.19 25.04 -0.25
CA GLY A 68 -3.40 24.51 -1.37
C GLY A 68 -2.26 25.44 -1.79
N PHE A 69 -2.53 26.76 -1.90
CA PHE A 69 -1.49 27.75 -2.21
C PHE A 69 -0.36 27.78 -1.17
N GLN A 70 -0.70 27.75 0.12
CA GLN A 70 0.29 27.75 1.21
C GLN A 70 1.15 26.48 1.20
N TYR A 71 0.54 25.31 0.96
CA TYR A 71 1.29 24.06 0.90
C TYR A 71 2.23 23.98 -0.31
N ILE A 72 1.82 24.53 -1.47
CA ILE A 72 2.69 24.61 -2.65
C ILE A 72 3.92 25.46 -2.38
N GLN A 73 3.77 26.63 -1.75
CA GLN A 73 4.91 27.49 -1.41
C GLN A 73 5.91 26.76 -0.50
N ARG A 74 5.41 26.04 0.52
CA ARG A 74 6.25 25.25 1.42
C ARG A 74 6.94 24.09 0.69
N LEU A 75 6.24 23.41 -0.20
CA LEU A 75 6.79 22.31 -1.00
C LEU A 75 7.88 22.80 -1.96
N GLN A 76 7.69 23.93 -2.63
CA GLN A 76 8.71 24.51 -3.52
C GLN A 76 10.00 24.79 -2.76
N HIS A 77 9.91 25.40 -1.57
CA HIS A 77 11.08 25.62 -0.73
C HIS A 77 11.74 24.33 -0.24
N ALA A 78 10.95 23.29 0.07
CA ALA A 78 11.48 22.02 0.56
C ALA A 78 12.20 21.21 -0.55
N VAL A 79 11.65 21.18 -1.76
CA VAL A 79 12.19 20.36 -2.88
C VAL A 79 13.51 20.90 -3.44
N ASP A 80 13.78 22.20 -3.27
CA ASP A 80 15.02 22.83 -3.75
C ASP A 80 16.28 22.42 -2.95
N GLU A 81 16.14 21.71 -1.82
CA GLU A 81 17.29 21.19 -1.09
C GLU A 81 17.95 20.02 -1.86
N GLN A 82 19.18 20.23 -2.32
CA GLN A 82 19.95 19.29 -3.14
C GLN A 82 20.07 17.86 -2.54
N SER A 83 19.94 17.72 -1.22
CA SER A 83 19.96 16.42 -0.53
C SER A 83 18.82 15.47 -0.91
N PHE A 84 17.68 15.98 -1.40
CA PHE A 84 16.55 15.15 -1.79
C PHE A 84 16.77 14.48 -3.14
N ARG A 85 17.46 15.16 -4.07
CA ARG A 85 17.66 14.68 -5.44
C ARG A 85 18.65 13.52 -5.57
N ALA A 86 19.32 13.14 -4.46
CA ALA A 86 20.19 11.97 -4.41
C ALA A 86 19.44 10.64 -4.40
N LEU A 87 18.13 10.64 -4.07
CA LEU A 87 17.26 9.46 -4.13
C LEU A 87 16.31 9.59 -5.33
N GLY A 88 16.09 8.47 -6.02
CA GLY A 88 15.27 8.42 -7.24
C GLY A 88 16.05 8.70 -8.52
N SER A 89 15.34 8.74 -9.65
CA SER A 89 15.91 9.01 -10.97
C SER A 89 15.75 10.48 -11.38
N ALA A 90 16.56 10.95 -12.33
CA ALA A 90 16.45 12.29 -12.89
C ALA A 90 15.09 12.51 -13.58
N GLU A 91 14.59 11.47 -14.26
CA GLU A 91 13.29 11.44 -14.92
C GLU A 91 12.14 11.52 -13.91
N GLY A 92 12.26 10.83 -12.77
CA GLY A 92 11.28 10.89 -11.68
C GLY A 92 11.18 12.30 -11.09
N TRP A 93 12.32 12.94 -10.84
CA TRP A 93 12.35 14.33 -10.37
C TRP A 93 11.81 15.31 -11.41
N ALA A 94 12.13 15.13 -12.69
CA ALA A 94 11.56 15.96 -13.75
C ALA A 94 10.03 15.84 -13.80
N ALA A 95 9.48 14.63 -13.67
CA ALA A 95 8.03 14.40 -13.62
C ALA A 95 7.39 15.01 -12.36
N ALA A 96 8.06 14.93 -11.21
CA ALA A 96 7.58 15.58 -9.98
C ALA A 96 7.61 17.12 -10.09
N ASP A 97 8.67 17.69 -10.66
CA ASP A 97 8.80 19.13 -10.91
C ASP A 97 7.70 19.63 -11.86
N GLU A 98 7.37 18.85 -12.91
CA GLU A 98 6.25 19.14 -13.82
C GLU A 98 4.90 19.13 -13.08
N ALA A 99 4.65 18.11 -12.25
CA ALA A 99 3.44 18.03 -11.46
C ALA A 99 3.31 19.22 -10.49
N LEU A 100 4.38 19.60 -9.81
CA LEU A 100 4.42 20.77 -8.91
C LEU A 100 4.16 22.08 -9.67
N ALA A 101 4.80 22.26 -10.84
CA ALA A 101 4.59 23.42 -11.69
C ALA A 101 3.14 23.51 -12.21
N SER A 102 2.55 22.37 -12.59
CA SER A 102 1.15 22.27 -13.02
C SER A 102 0.18 22.73 -11.93
N ILE A 103 0.37 22.27 -10.70
CA ILE A 103 -0.45 22.67 -9.54
C ILE A 103 -0.27 24.18 -9.29
N ALA A 104 0.98 24.67 -9.21
CA ALA A 104 1.26 26.08 -8.98
C ALA A 104 0.63 26.98 -10.04
N LYS A 105 0.68 26.57 -11.31
CA LYS A 105 -0.01 27.27 -12.41
C LYS A 105 -1.52 27.26 -12.23
N ALA A 106 -2.13 26.11 -11.93
CA ALA A 106 -3.57 26.00 -11.75
C ALA A 106 -4.09 26.86 -10.58
N VAL A 107 -3.38 26.87 -9.44
CA VAL A 107 -3.74 27.68 -8.28
C VAL A 107 -3.60 29.17 -8.57
N ARG A 108 -2.50 29.61 -9.21
CA ARG A 108 -2.31 31.03 -9.60
C ARG A 108 -3.35 31.52 -10.60
N GLN A 109 -3.79 30.65 -11.51
CA GLN A 109 -4.85 30.95 -12.48
C GLN A 109 -6.26 30.94 -11.85
N GLY A 110 -6.38 30.67 -10.55
CA GLY A 110 -7.67 30.62 -9.89
C GLY A 110 -8.54 29.45 -10.36
N LYS A 111 -7.95 28.32 -10.77
CA LYS A 111 -8.70 27.10 -11.12
C LYS A 111 -9.24 26.40 -9.87
N SER A 112 -10.35 25.68 -9.99
CA SER A 112 -10.95 24.91 -8.89
C SER A 112 -9.95 23.92 -8.27
N ALA A 113 -10.17 23.55 -7.02
CA ALA A 113 -9.33 22.57 -6.32
C ALA A 113 -9.27 21.20 -7.03
N SER A 114 -10.39 20.82 -7.66
CA SER A 114 -10.48 19.61 -8.49
C SER A 114 -9.53 19.63 -9.69
N ALA A 115 -9.21 20.81 -10.25
CA ALA A 115 -8.41 20.94 -11.46
C ALA A 115 -6.93 20.57 -11.26
N TRP A 116 -6.44 20.56 -10.03
CA TRP A 116 -5.05 20.21 -9.70
C TRP A 116 -4.94 19.00 -8.76
N ARG A 117 -6.06 18.35 -8.42
CA ARG A 117 -6.10 17.15 -7.58
C ARG A 117 -5.27 16.00 -8.14
N SER A 118 -5.33 15.78 -9.46
CA SER A 118 -4.57 14.70 -10.10
C SER A 118 -3.07 14.90 -9.96
N SER A 119 -2.57 16.12 -10.21
CA SER A 119 -1.16 16.44 -10.05
C SER A 119 -0.71 16.40 -8.58
N ALA A 120 -1.58 16.77 -7.63
CA ALA A 120 -1.29 16.60 -6.21
C ALA A 120 -1.17 15.11 -5.81
N ALA A 121 -2.01 14.24 -6.38
CA ALA A 121 -1.92 12.80 -6.17
C ALA A 121 -0.66 12.21 -6.81
N GLN A 122 -0.28 12.65 -8.01
CA GLN A 122 1.00 12.27 -8.65
C GLN A 122 2.20 12.58 -7.75
N LEU A 123 2.27 13.80 -7.20
CA LEU A 123 3.33 14.19 -6.26
C LEU A 123 3.30 13.33 -5.00
N LEU A 124 2.12 13.05 -4.44
CA LEU A 124 1.98 12.23 -3.24
C LEU A 124 2.56 10.84 -3.48
N LEU A 125 2.18 10.19 -4.58
CA LEU A 125 2.70 8.89 -4.94
C LEU A 125 4.21 8.93 -5.20
N ALA A 126 4.72 9.98 -5.85
CA ALA A 126 6.15 10.12 -6.14
C ALA A 126 7.01 10.23 -4.88
N PHE A 127 6.61 11.08 -3.93
CA PHE A 127 7.38 11.25 -2.70
C PHE A 127 7.21 10.10 -1.72
N ASP A 128 6.01 9.50 -1.66
CA ASP A 128 5.80 8.26 -0.90
C ASP A 128 6.70 7.12 -1.43
N ALA A 129 6.89 7.05 -2.75
CA ALA A 129 7.78 6.08 -3.38
C ALA A 129 9.27 6.29 -3.01
N LEU A 130 9.70 7.49 -2.64
CA LEU A 130 11.08 7.71 -2.20
C LEU A 130 11.34 7.19 -0.77
N ILE A 131 10.28 7.02 0.04
CA ILE A 131 10.37 6.57 1.43
C ILE A 131 10.14 5.07 1.54
N TYR A 132 9.15 4.56 0.79
CA TYR A 132 8.65 3.20 0.92
C TYR A 132 8.86 2.42 -0.39
N GLU A 133 10.03 1.79 -0.52
CA GLU A 133 10.39 1.01 -1.70
C GLU A 133 9.49 -0.21 -1.93
N GLU A 134 9.22 -0.99 -0.87
CA GLU A 134 8.45 -2.25 -0.97
C GLU A 134 6.95 -2.09 -0.65
N GLN A 135 6.58 -1.02 0.04
CA GLN A 135 5.22 -0.82 0.57
C GLN A 135 4.61 0.54 0.18
N GLY A 136 5.20 1.21 -0.81
CA GLY A 136 4.68 2.48 -1.32
C GLY A 136 3.24 2.36 -1.81
N ILE A 137 2.45 3.40 -1.58
CA ILE A 137 1.03 3.52 -1.94
C ILE A 137 0.85 3.22 -3.44
N TRP A 138 1.79 3.66 -4.29
CA TRP A 138 1.71 3.46 -5.73
C TRP A 138 1.70 1.97 -6.11
N LEU A 139 2.32 1.07 -5.34
CA LEU A 139 2.32 -0.37 -5.61
C LEU A 139 0.91 -0.98 -5.52
N THR A 140 0.02 -0.36 -4.74
CA THR A 140 -1.38 -0.79 -4.66
C THR A 140 -2.14 -0.60 -5.97
N TYR A 141 -1.67 0.31 -6.84
CA TYR A 141 -2.26 0.55 -8.16
C TYR A 141 -2.02 -0.59 -9.15
N HIS A 142 -1.12 -1.55 -8.86
CA HIS A 142 -0.94 -2.73 -9.71
C HIS A 142 -2.29 -3.41 -10.00
N LYS A 143 -3.08 -3.65 -8.94
CA LYS A 143 -4.41 -4.27 -9.05
C LYS A 143 -5.42 -3.38 -9.77
N VAL A 144 -5.30 -2.06 -9.63
CA VAL A 144 -6.18 -1.08 -10.29
C VAL A 144 -5.95 -1.12 -11.80
N LEU A 145 -4.69 -1.02 -12.24
CA LEU A 145 -4.32 -1.08 -13.65
C LEU A 145 -4.71 -2.42 -14.30
N LEU A 146 -4.47 -3.53 -13.61
CA LEU A 146 -4.92 -4.86 -14.06
C LEU A 146 -6.45 -4.95 -14.16
N SER A 147 -7.18 -4.36 -13.22
CA SER A 147 -8.63 -4.27 -13.30
C SER A 147 -9.08 -3.46 -14.52
N ASP A 148 -8.46 -2.31 -14.81
CA ASP A 148 -8.86 -1.44 -15.92
C ASP A 148 -8.62 -2.08 -17.29
N ILE A 149 -7.47 -2.72 -17.49
CA ILE A 149 -7.20 -3.44 -18.75
C ILE A 149 -8.12 -4.65 -18.90
N ASN A 150 -8.42 -5.38 -17.83
CA ASN A 150 -9.39 -6.48 -17.87
C ASN A 150 -10.80 -5.99 -18.21
N ARG A 151 -11.21 -4.82 -17.69
CA ARG A 151 -12.49 -4.18 -18.09
C ARG A 151 -12.50 -3.84 -19.58
N THR A 152 -11.37 -3.35 -20.10
CA THR A 152 -11.19 -3.06 -21.53
C THR A 152 -11.33 -4.32 -22.38
N MET A 153 -10.64 -5.39 -22.01
CA MET A 153 -10.75 -6.69 -22.70
C MET A 153 -12.16 -7.26 -22.64
N ASN A 154 -12.81 -7.16 -21.48
CA ASN A 154 -14.19 -7.63 -21.32
C ASN A 154 -15.16 -6.81 -22.17
N ALA A 155 -15.00 -5.49 -22.23
CA ALA A 155 -15.81 -4.62 -23.08
C ALA A 155 -15.61 -4.93 -24.57
N TRP A 156 -14.36 -5.11 -24.99
CA TRP A 156 -13.98 -5.50 -26.34
C TRP A 156 -14.62 -6.83 -26.78
N ARG A 157 -14.59 -7.83 -25.91
CA ARG A 157 -15.06 -9.19 -26.23
C ARG A 157 -16.57 -9.34 -26.27
N ARG A 158 -17.34 -8.32 -25.84
CA ARG A 158 -18.81 -8.36 -25.92
C ARG A 158 -19.25 -8.51 -27.37
N GLN A 159 -20.31 -9.28 -27.57
CA GLN A 159 -20.98 -9.44 -28.86
C GLN A 159 -22.08 -8.37 -29.01
N THR A 160 -21.68 -7.11 -28.92
CA THR A 160 -22.58 -5.95 -29.03
C THR A 160 -21.99 -4.95 -30.03
N ASP A 161 -22.85 -4.19 -30.71
CA ASP A 161 -22.42 -3.22 -31.73
C ASP A 161 -21.64 -2.03 -31.13
N ASP A 162 -21.69 -1.85 -29.81
CA ASP A 162 -21.01 -0.79 -29.06
C ASP A 162 -19.70 -1.25 -28.38
N ASN A 163 -19.27 -2.50 -28.61
CA ASN A 163 -18.12 -3.11 -27.93
C ASN A 163 -16.83 -2.26 -28.05
N VAL A 164 -16.57 -1.69 -29.23
CA VAL A 164 -15.39 -0.85 -29.47
C VAL A 164 -15.48 0.47 -28.71
N ILE A 165 -16.66 1.11 -28.70
CA ILE A 165 -16.88 2.38 -27.99
C ILE A 165 -16.71 2.16 -26.48
N ALA A 166 -17.28 1.07 -25.95
CA ALA A 166 -17.15 0.70 -24.54
C ALA A 166 -15.69 0.38 -24.16
N ALA A 167 -14.96 -0.32 -25.04
CA ALA A 167 -13.55 -0.61 -24.84
C ALA A 167 -12.70 0.67 -24.85
N VAL A 168 -12.93 1.61 -25.76
CA VAL A 168 -12.20 2.89 -25.80
C VAL A 168 -12.45 3.71 -24.52
N ALA A 169 -13.69 3.76 -24.04
CA ALA A 169 -14.02 4.48 -22.82
C ALA A 169 -13.31 3.89 -21.58
N THR A 170 -13.24 2.56 -21.48
CA THR A 170 -12.55 1.87 -20.38
C THR A 170 -11.02 1.96 -20.50
N LEU A 171 -10.49 1.97 -21.73
CA LEU A 171 -9.06 2.16 -21.97
C LEU A 171 -8.58 3.55 -21.56
N LYS A 172 -9.43 4.59 -21.68
CA LYS A 172 -9.11 5.92 -21.18
C LYS A 172 -8.88 5.92 -19.66
N GLN A 173 -9.69 5.18 -18.89
CA GLN A 173 -9.51 5.09 -17.45
C GLN A 173 -8.16 4.46 -17.09
N LEU A 174 -7.73 3.43 -17.83
CA LEU A 174 -6.38 2.88 -17.70
C LEU A 174 -5.31 3.94 -17.93
N SER A 175 -5.45 4.76 -18.98
CA SER A 175 -4.54 5.87 -19.27
C SER A 175 -4.42 6.84 -18.11
N ASP A 176 -5.56 7.25 -17.54
CA ASP A 176 -5.60 8.22 -16.44
C ASP A 176 -4.84 7.67 -15.21
N HIS A 177 -4.97 6.37 -14.93
CA HIS A 177 -4.23 5.72 -13.84
C HIS A 177 -2.75 5.46 -14.16
N ILE A 178 -2.38 5.16 -15.41
CA ILE A 178 -0.97 5.05 -15.85
C ILE A 178 -0.26 6.40 -15.61
N GLU A 179 -0.85 7.51 -16.08
CA GLU A 179 -0.27 8.84 -15.89
C GLU A 179 -0.22 9.25 -14.42
N LEU A 180 -1.16 8.76 -13.60
CA LEU A 180 -1.16 9.01 -12.15
C LEU A 180 0.04 8.35 -11.44
N VAL A 181 0.37 7.10 -11.79
CA VAL A 181 1.47 6.36 -11.14
C VAL A 181 2.83 6.62 -11.76
N THR A 182 2.88 7.18 -12.97
CA THR A 182 4.12 7.36 -13.75
C THR A 182 5.23 8.09 -12.98
N PRO A 183 4.98 9.22 -12.28
CA PRO A 183 6.03 9.89 -11.52
C PRO A 183 6.62 9.01 -10.41
N ALA A 184 5.79 8.25 -9.71
CA ALA A 184 6.24 7.31 -8.67
C ALA A 184 7.02 6.13 -9.24
N ALA A 185 6.56 5.58 -10.37
CA ALA A 185 7.25 4.52 -11.07
C ALA A 185 8.64 4.99 -11.54
N LEU A 186 8.75 6.19 -12.10
CA LEU A 186 10.05 6.77 -12.50
C LEU A 186 10.98 6.98 -11.31
N MET A 187 10.47 7.27 -10.10
CA MET A 187 11.32 7.39 -8.91
C MET A 187 11.97 6.05 -8.51
N GLN A 188 11.28 4.92 -8.66
CA GLN A 188 11.74 3.63 -8.13
C GLN A 188 12.12 2.57 -9.17
N ARG A 189 11.76 2.76 -10.44
CA ARG A 189 11.93 1.76 -11.49
C ARG A 189 12.74 2.35 -12.64
N ASP A 190 13.29 1.44 -13.44
CA ASP A 190 14.01 1.81 -14.64
C ASP A 190 13.08 2.55 -15.62
N PRO A 191 13.46 3.74 -16.13
CA PRO A 191 12.65 4.51 -17.09
C PRO A 191 12.23 3.70 -18.33
N SER A 192 13.04 2.71 -18.75
CA SER A 192 12.70 1.83 -19.88
C SER A 192 11.45 1.00 -19.63
N ARG A 193 11.17 0.59 -18.39
CA ARG A 193 9.94 -0.16 -18.04
C ARG A 193 8.71 0.71 -18.15
N VAL A 194 8.81 1.96 -17.69
CA VAL A 194 7.74 2.95 -17.82
C VAL A 194 7.45 3.22 -19.30
N GLU A 195 8.50 3.42 -20.11
CA GLU A 195 8.33 3.66 -21.54
C GLU A 195 7.77 2.44 -22.27
N ALA A 196 8.20 1.22 -21.94
CA ALA A 196 7.63 -0.01 -22.50
C ALA A 196 6.12 -0.12 -22.23
N LEU A 197 5.65 0.23 -21.03
CA LEU A 197 4.23 0.30 -20.71
C LEU A 197 3.52 1.37 -21.57
N ARG A 198 4.09 2.57 -21.71
CA ARG A 198 3.48 3.63 -22.52
C ARG A 198 3.40 3.26 -24.00
N GLN A 199 4.44 2.59 -24.53
CA GLN A 199 4.47 2.13 -25.92
C GLN A 199 3.42 1.05 -26.18
N THR A 200 3.36 0.02 -25.33
CA THR A 200 2.37 -1.07 -25.45
C THR A 200 0.95 -0.52 -25.32
N TYR A 201 0.71 0.40 -24.38
CA TYR A 201 -0.56 1.11 -24.26
C TYR A 201 -0.91 1.90 -25.53
N ARG A 202 0.01 2.71 -26.06
CA ARG A 202 -0.22 3.50 -27.29
C ARG A 202 -0.54 2.61 -28.49
N GLN A 203 0.15 1.49 -28.62
CA GLN A 203 -0.11 0.51 -29.67
C GLN A 203 -1.53 -0.09 -29.54
N ALA A 204 -1.90 -0.55 -28.35
CA ALA A 204 -3.24 -1.08 -28.10
C ALA A 204 -4.34 -0.03 -28.33
N ALA A 205 -4.11 1.22 -27.90
CA ALA A 205 -5.02 2.33 -28.13
C ALA A 205 -5.20 2.66 -29.61
N ALA A 206 -4.11 2.68 -30.38
CA ALA A 206 -4.16 2.92 -31.83
C ALA A 206 -4.95 1.82 -32.56
N LEU A 207 -4.74 0.56 -32.20
CA LEU A 207 -5.47 -0.57 -32.78
C LEU A 207 -6.95 -0.54 -32.45
N LEU A 208 -7.28 -0.21 -31.20
CA LEU A 208 -8.67 -0.09 -30.77
C LEU A 208 -9.39 1.09 -31.43
N HIS A 209 -8.68 2.20 -31.64
CA HIS A 209 -9.23 3.35 -32.38
C HIS A 209 -9.47 3.00 -33.85
N ASN A 210 -8.53 2.31 -34.51
CA ASN A 210 -8.70 1.84 -35.89
C ASN A 210 -9.85 0.83 -36.03
N ALA A 211 -10.09 0.01 -35.01
CA ALA A 211 -11.23 -0.91 -34.98
C ALA A 211 -12.59 -0.20 -35.04
N GLN A 212 -12.68 1.08 -34.63
CA GLN A 212 -13.91 1.88 -34.79
C GLN A 212 -14.22 2.14 -36.27
N GLY A 213 -13.21 2.10 -37.15
CA GLY A 213 -13.34 2.27 -38.60
C GLY A 213 -13.72 0.99 -39.37
N GLY A 214 -13.99 -0.13 -38.67
CA GLY A 214 -14.48 -1.37 -39.28
C GLY A 214 -13.40 -2.27 -39.92
N GLN A 215 -12.12 -1.90 -39.85
CA GLN A 215 -11.01 -2.75 -40.28
C GLN A 215 -10.19 -3.18 -39.06
N TYR A 216 -10.35 -4.41 -38.60
CA TYR A 216 -9.52 -4.93 -37.52
C TYR A 216 -9.38 -6.45 -37.53
N ASP A 217 -8.21 -6.90 -37.10
CA ASP A 217 -7.96 -8.28 -36.72
C ASP A 217 -8.16 -8.42 -35.21
N ARG A 218 -9.17 -9.22 -34.83
CA ARG A 218 -9.52 -9.46 -33.43
C ARG A 218 -8.39 -10.14 -32.66
N LEU A 219 -7.67 -11.06 -33.28
CA LEU A 219 -6.56 -11.77 -32.66
C LEU A 219 -5.43 -10.80 -32.34
N TYR A 220 -5.12 -9.90 -33.28
CA TYR A 220 -4.06 -8.92 -33.11
C TYR A 220 -4.35 -7.94 -31.95
N LEU A 221 -5.60 -7.50 -31.82
CA LEU A 221 -6.00 -6.63 -30.70
C LEU A 221 -5.99 -7.37 -29.36
N ASP A 222 -6.44 -8.63 -29.30
CA ASP A 222 -6.34 -9.45 -28.09
C ASP A 222 -4.88 -9.62 -27.64
N HIS A 223 -3.94 -9.81 -28.58
CA HIS A 223 -2.50 -9.83 -28.28
C HIS A 223 -1.99 -8.48 -27.77
N ALA A 224 -2.38 -7.37 -28.40
CA ALA A 224 -1.95 -6.04 -27.97
C ALA A 224 -2.43 -5.72 -26.54
N LEU A 225 -3.69 -6.04 -26.20
CA LEU A 225 -4.21 -5.87 -24.84
C LEU A 225 -3.52 -6.79 -23.83
N SER A 226 -3.15 -8.01 -24.24
CA SER A 226 -2.37 -8.93 -23.39
C SER A 226 -0.94 -8.43 -23.15
N ALA A 227 -0.31 -7.80 -24.15
CA ALA A 227 1.00 -7.18 -24.02
C ALA A 227 1.00 -6.02 -23.00
N VAL A 228 -0.10 -5.27 -22.91
CA VAL A 228 -0.27 -4.24 -21.87
C VAL A 228 -0.29 -4.88 -20.47
N ILE A 229 -0.97 -6.02 -20.28
CA ILE A 229 -0.95 -6.75 -19.00
C ILE A 229 0.48 -7.15 -18.62
N GLU A 230 1.23 -7.70 -19.56
CA GLU A 230 2.62 -8.11 -19.34
C GLU A 230 3.51 -6.91 -19.00
N ALA A 231 3.35 -5.78 -19.69
CA ALA A 231 4.08 -4.54 -19.40
C ALA A 231 3.71 -3.96 -18.02
N ILE A 232 2.43 -4.03 -17.62
CA ILE A 232 2.01 -3.67 -16.26
C ILE A 232 2.73 -4.57 -15.25
N ASN A 233 2.69 -5.90 -15.41
CA ASN A 233 3.35 -6.80 -14.46
C ASN A 233 4.86 -6.51 -14.34
N ARG A 234 5.56 -6.34 -15.47
CA ARG A 234 6.98 -5.98 -15.52
C ARG A 234 7.31 -4.67 -14.81
N LEU A 235 6.40 -3.68 -14.85
CA LEU A 235 6.60 -2.41 -14.15
C LEU A 235 6.60 -2.59 -12.62
N PHE A 236 5.74 -3.47 -12.09
CA PHE A 236 5.56 -3.67 -10.65
C PHE A 236 6.45 -4.78 -10.06
N GLU A 237 7.13 -5.56 -10.89
CA GLU A 237 8.18 -6.49 -10.44
C GLU A 237 9.25 -5.75 -9.62
N LEU A 238 9.71 -6.38 -8.53
CA LEU A 238 10.73 -5.79 -7.68
C LEU A 238 12.09 -5.71 -8.43
N PRO A 239 12.88 -4.66 -8.19
CA PRO A 239 14.25 -4.57 -8.71
C PRO A 239 15.06 -5.81 -8.29
N GLY A 240 15.78 -6.43 -9.23
CA GLY A 240 16.58 -7.63 -8.96
C GLY A 240 15.85 -8.97 -9.15
N GLN A 241 14.53 -8.97 -9.32
CA GLN A 241 13.82 -10.11 -9.92
C GLN A 241 13.87 -9.95 -11.44
N THR A 242 15.02 -10.26 -12.05
CA THR A 242 15.08 -10.37 -13.51
C THR A 242 14.43 -11.68 -13.91
N ALA A 243 13.50 -11.58 -14.86
CA ALA A 243 12.74 -12.69 -15.45
C ALA A 243 13.61 -13.53 -16.39
N ASP A 244 14.70 -14.10 -15.85
CA ASP A 244 15.52 -15.10 -16.53
C ASP A 244 15.40 -16.44 -15.81
N GLU A 245 14.15 -16.85 -15.58
CA GLU A 245 13.70 -18.25 -15.56
C GLU A 245 12.17 -18.24 -15.39
N PRO A 246 11.41 -19.06 -16.17
CA PRO A 246 9.99 -19.26 -15.91
C PRO A 246 9.85 -20.15 -14.68
N VAL A 247 10.12 -19.59 -13.50
CA VAL A 247 9.72 -20.23 -12.26
C VAL A 247 8.21 -20.05 -12.20
N MET A 248 7.48 -21.13 -12.48
CA MET A 248 6.17 -21.37 -11.89
C MET A 248 6.27 -21.05 -10.40
N ALA A 249 5.99 -19.81 -10.02
CA ALA A 249 5.85 -19.46 -8.62
C ALA A 249 4.63 -20.26 -8.15
N PRO A 250 4.78 -21.27 -7.27
CA PRO A 250 3.61 -21.82 -6.61
C PRO A 250 2.89 -20.64 -5.95
N PRO A 251 1.54 -20.65 -5.90
CA PRO A 251 0.81 -19.58 -5.24
C PRO A 251 1.44 -19.35 -3.87
N ILE A 252 1.94 -18.15 -3.64
CA ILE A 252 2.34 -17.72 -2.31
C ILE A 252 1.04 -17.67 -1.52
N TYR A 253 0.62 -18.83 -1.02
CA TYR A 253 -0.18 -18.91 0.18
C TYR A 253 0.70 -18.24 1.22
N ARG A 254 0.48 -16.94 1.42
CA ARG A 254 0.96 -16.20 2.56
C ARG A 254 0.46 -17.01 3.74
N GLU A 255 1.32 -17.87 4.29
CA GLU A 255 0.95 -18.78 5.37
C GLU A 255 0.29 -17.90 6.42
N ALA A 256 -1.04 -18.03 6.55
CA ALA A 256 -1.74 -17.30 7.58
C ALA A 256 -1.00 -17.67 8.87
N PRO A 257 -0.45 -16.70 9.63
CA PRO A 257 0.44 -17.02 10.74
C PRO A 257 -0.36 -17.86 11.73
N TRP A 258 -0.22 -19.19 11.65
CA TRP A 258 -1.07 -20.15 12.36
C TRP A 258 -0.97 -19.93 13.87
N ARG A 259 0.19 -19.39 14.31
CA ARG A 259 0.43 -18.89 15.66
C ARG A 259 -0.58 -17.83 16.10
N TRP A 260 -0.93 -16.88 15.23
CA TRP A 260 -1.95 -15.85 15.49
C TRP A 260 -3.36 -16.43 15.57
N VAL A 261 -3.70 -17.37 14.67
CA VAL A 261 -5.00 -18.05 14.69
C VAL A 261 -5.16 -18.89 15.96
N LEU A 262 -4.12 -19.61 16.39
CA LEU A 262 -4.12 -20.37 17.64
C LEU A 262 -4.20 -19.47 18.87
N MET A 263 -3.50 -18.32 18.87
CA MET A 263 -3.65 -17.34 19.95
C MET A 263 -5.08 -16.83 20.07
N LEU A 264 -5.70 -16.47 18.93
CA LEU A 264 -7.08 -15.98 18.92
C LEU A 264 -8.07 -17.06 19.36
N GLY A 265 -7.90 -18.30 18.89
CA GLY A 265 -8.74 -19.44 19.28
C GLY A 265 -8.65 -19.76 20.78
N THR A 266 -7.43 -19.76 21.33
CA THR A 266 -7.20 -20.03 22.76
C THR A 266 -7.78 -18.92 23.63
N PHE A 267 -7.67 -17.66 23.19
CA PHE A 267 -8.26 -16.52 23.89
C PHE A 267 -9.79 -16.62 23.96
N ILE A 268 -10.45 -16.93 22.85
CA ILE A 268 -11.92 -17.10 22.79
C ILE A 268 -12.37 -18.25 23.71
N LEU A 269 -11.71 -19.41 23.65
CA LEU A 269 -12.02 -20.56 24.50
C LEU A 269 -11.86 -20.24 26.00
N THR A 270 -10.87 -19.43 26.35
CA THR A 270 -10.63 -19.00 27.73
C THR A 270 -11.77 -18.11 28.22
N VAL A 271 -12.21 -17.14 27.40
CA VAL A 271 -13.31 -16.23 27.75
C VAL A 271 -14.64 -16.99 27.89
N LEU A 272 -14.93 -17.91 26.95
CA LEU A 272 -16.14 -18.73 27.02
C LEU A 272 -16.15 -19.65 28.23
N SER A 273 -15.03 -20.29 28.54
CA SER A 273 -14.89 -21.15 29.73
C SER A 273 -15.13 -20.35 31.02
N TYR A 274 -14.59 -19.13 31.09
CA TYR A 274 -14.82 -18.24 32.23
C TYR A 274 -16.28 -17.79 32.34
N ALA A 275 -16.93 -17.46 31.23
CA ALA A 275 -18.34 -17.09 31.21
C ALA A 275 -19.25 -18.25 31.66
N SER A 276 -18.98 -19.46 31.19
CA SER A 276 -19.69 -20.68 31.62
C SER A 276 -19.51 -20.95 33.12
N TRP A 277 -18.29 -20.83 33.65
CA TRP A 277 -18.03 -20.99 35.08
C TRP A 277 -18.74 -19.92 35.93
N ARG A 278 -18.72 -18.67 35.48
CA ARG A 278 -19.42 -17.57 36.15
C ARG A 278 -20.93 -17.84 36.22
N LYS A 279 -21.55 -18.28 35.12
CA LYS A 279 -22.99 -18.58 35.09
C LYS A 279 -23.34 -19.72 36.06
N PHE A 280 -22.54 -20.78 36.08
CA PHE A 280 -22.76 -21.91 36.98
C PHE A 280 -22.74 -21.51 38.46
N ASN A 281 -21.77 -20.68 38.89
CA ASN A 281 -21.70 -20.22 40.27
C ASN A 281 -22.87 -19.29 40.65
N PHE A 282 -23.39 -18.49 39.72
CA PHE A 282 -24.57 -17.66 39.96
C PHE A 282 -25.84 -18.49 40.19
N GLU A 283 -26.02 -19.57 39.43
CA GLU A 283 -27.16 -20.48 39.62
C GLU A 283 -27.04 -21.28 40.93
N GLN A 284 -25.84 -21.69 41.31
CA GLN A 284 -25.61 -22.40 42.57
C GLN A 284 -25.87 -21.53 43.81
N ASN A 285 -25.45 -20.27 43.81
CA ASN A 285 -25.74 -19.33 44.91
C ASN A 285 -27.23 -18.99 45.02
N ARG A 286 -27.96 -18.96 43.90
CA ARG A 286 -29.42 -18.71 43.90
C ARG A 286 -30.20 -19.87 44.52
N LEU A 287 -29.77 -21.10 44.32
CA LEU A 287 -30.42 -22.28 44.93
C LEU A 287 -30.15 -22.39 46.43
N ILE A 288 -28.98 -21.94 46.92
CA ILE A 288 -28.67 -21.91 48.36
C ILE A 288 -29.49 -20.83 49.09
N GLN A 289 -29.77 -19.70 48.44
CA GLN A 289 -30.57 -18.61 49.04
C GLN A 289 -32.07 -18.95 49.19
N VAL A 290 -32.60 -19.84 48.34
CA VAL A 290 -33.99 -20.34 48.45
C VAL A 290 -34.13 -21.41 49.54
N GLY A 291 -33.05 -22.14 49.87
CA GLY A 291 -33.05 -23.17 50.92
C GLY A 291 -32.86 -22.65 52.35
N SER A 292 -32.52 -21.37 52.55
CA SER A 292 -32.26 -20.78 53.87
C SER A 292 -33.35 -19.79 54.32
N SER A 293 -34.60 -19.95 53.86
CA SER A 293 -35.73 -19.23 54.44
C SER A 293 -36.21 -19.98 55.69
N PRO A 294 -36.01 -19.46 56.91
CA PRO A 294 -36.49 -20.10 58.12
C PRO A 294 -37.97 -19.78 58.27
N GLU A 295 -38.84 -20.66 57.80
CA GLU A 295 -40.27 -20.61 58.13
C GLU A 295 -40.47 -21.01 59.60
N GLY A 296 -40.31 -20.01 60.47
CA GLY A 296 -40.80 -20.01 61.82
C GLY A 296 -42.12 -19.26 61.93
N ARG A 297 -43.17 -20.02 62.31
CA ARG A 297 -44.16 -19.67 63.34
C ARG A 297 -45.37 -18.81 62.94
N ARG A 298 -46.53 -19.27 63.46
CA ARG A 298 -47.86 -18.60 63.66
C ARG A 298 -48.82 -18.82 62.47
N ARG A 299 -50.05 -19.32 62.63
CA ARG A 299 -50.98 -19.44 63.78
C ARG A 299 -51.93 -20.61 63.51
#